data_AF-A0A1X7STQ3-F1
#
_entry.id   AF-A0A1X7STQ3-F1
#
_cell.length_a   1.000
_cell.length_b   1.000
_cell.length_c   1.000
_cell.angle_alpha   90.00
_cell.angle_beta   90.00
_cell.angle_gamma   90.00
#
_symmetry.space_group_name_H-M   'P 1'
#
loop_
_entity.id
_entity.type
_entity.pdbx_description
1 polymer ?
#
loop_
_entity_poly.entity_id
_entity_poly.type
_entity_poly.pdbx_seq_one_letter_code
_entity_poly.pdbx_strand_id
1 'polypeptide(L)'
;MSTPLTDGTKCIFGLRFNGEPLYLLFIESDADLPHRSLVRVDWKTKKIETLVGLVDKPTNEGFTGVYTCSLPDRCWGDNDKMYFHDCQKLYKEIMRLDVNTKSISCITSDTEKGVYAVFDVFDGLLLGRYANPAQPMKIFIAELPSSNDGFKDTDFCEIATTTVSISDNIKWEVLSLTREDSGGYPYEALFVSPRVVESLPPLIVSSHGGPHMSSVADFTVWTACFIGLGYSVVFVNYNGSTGYGQDFMKSLLGNVGTLDVNDVQ
;
A
#
# COMPACT_ATOMS: atom_id res chain seq x y z
N MET A 1 -31.62 20.37 1.68
CA MET A 1 -31.22 19.86 0.35
C MET A 1 -30.17 18.78 0.55
N SER A 2 -30.39 17.59 0.00
CA SER A 2 -29.40 16.52 -0.05
C SER A 2 -28.36 16.82 -1.13
N THR A 3 -27.07 16.78 -0.81
CA THR A 3 -26.00 16.84 -1.82
C THR A 3 -25.70 15.41 -2.27
N PRO A 4 -26.04 15.01 -3.51
CA PRO A 4 -25.67 13.69 -4.01
C PRO A 4 -24.14 13.61 -4.13
N LEU A 5 -23.53 12.63 -3.47
CA LEU A 5 -22.08 12.41 -3.52
C LEU A 5 -21.65 11.53 -4.70
N THR A 6 -22.57 10.72 -5.24
CA THR A 6 -22.35 9.85 -6.41
C THR A 6 -23.55 9.97 -7.36
N ASP A 7 -23.31 9.70 -8.64
CA ASP A 7 -24.31 9.59 -9.70
C ASP A 7 -24.71 8.14 -10.01
N GLY A 8 -24.22 7.17 -9.23
CA GLY A 8 -24.46 5.73 -9.42
C GLY A 8 -23.43 5.04 -10.33
N THR A 9 -22.48 5.77 -10.91
CA THR A 9 -21.37 5.21 -11.70
C THR A 9 -20.12 4.94 -10.86
N LYS A 10 -20.06 5.52 -9.65
CA LYS A 10 -18.92 5.44 -8.74
C LYS A 10 -19.27 4.84 -7.38
N CYS A 11 -18.33 4.07 -6.85
CA CYS A 11 -18.34 3.63 -5.46
C CYS A 11 -17.60 4.65 -4.57
N ILE A 12 -18.10 4.87 -3.36
CA ILE A 12 -17.52 5.81 -2.39
C ILE A 12 -17.15 5.08 -1.10
N PHE A 13 -15.99 5.41 -0.55
CA PHE A 13 -15.45 4.82 0.67
C PHE A 13 -14.76 5.86 1.55
N GLY A 14 -14.45 5.47 2.80
CA GLY A 14 -13.54 6.22 3.66
C GLY A 14 -13.93 7.67 3.95
N LEU A 15 -15.21 7.97 4.18
CA LEU A 15 -15.66 9.35 4.42
C LEU A 15 -15.01 9.94 5.68
N ARG A 16 -14.34 11.10 5.56
CA ARG A 16 -13.67 11.82 6.67
C ARG A 16 -13.91 13.32 6.58
N PHE A 17 -14.46 13.90 7.64
CA PHE A 17 -14.47 15.36 7.80
C PHE A 17 -13.14 15.84 8.38
N ASN A 18 -12.59 16.96 7.90
CA ASN A 18 -11.51 17.68 8.56
C ASN A 18 -12.09 18.70 9.58
N GLY A 19 -11.20 19.55 10.11
CA GLY A 19 -11.57 20.73 10.91
C GLY A 19 -12.10 21.89 10.05
N GLU A 20 -11.82 23.13 10.44
CA GLU A 20 -12.19 24.32 9.67
C GLU A 20 -11.07 24.76 8.72
N PRO A 21 -11.34 25.04 7.43
CA PRO A 21 -12.65 25.01 6.77
C PRO A 21 -13.16 23.58 6.56
N LEU A 22 -14.47 23.39 6.79
CA LEU A 22 -15.10 22.07 6.77
C LEU A 22 -15.20 21.47 5.34
N TYR A 23 -14.37 20.47 5.09
CA TYR A 23 -14.35 19.58 3.94
C TYR A 23 -14.80 18.17 4.33
N LEU A 24 -15.60 17.54 3.46
CA LEU A 24 -15.82 16.10 3.48
C LEU A 24 -14.89 15.46 2.45
N LEU A 25 -13.93 14.66 2.90
CA LEU A 25 -13.10 13.85 2.03
C LEU A 25 -13.66 12.44 1.91
N PHE A 26 -13.46 11.84 0.74
CA PHE A 26 -13.76 10.44 0.51
C PHE A 26 -12.88 9.88 -0.60
N ILE A 27 -12.81 8.57 -0.63
CA ILE A 27 -12.21 7.80 -1.72
C ILE A 27 -13.32 7.44 -2.69
N GLU A 28 -13.09 7.63 -3.99
CA GLU A 28 -13.98 7.14 -5.04
C GLU A 28 -13.27 6.19 -6.00
N SER A 29 -14.01 5.25 -6.57
CA SER A 29 -13.53 4.43 -7.68
C SER A 29 -14.63 4.27 -8.72
N ASP A 30 -14.21 4.10 -9.97
CA ASP A 30 -15.09 3.55 -10.99
C ASP A 30 -15.47 2.10 -10.62
N ALA A 31 -16.56 1.59 -11.19
CA ALA A 31 -17.06 0.24 -10.88
C ALA A 31 -16.10 -0.89 -11.27
N ASP A 32 -15.15 -0.63 -12.17
CA ASP A 32 -14.45 -1.68 -12.90
C ASP A 32 -13.09 -2.08 -12.29
N LEU A 33 -12.40 -1.17 -11.59
CA LEU A 33 -11.04 -1.41 -11.08
C LEU A 33 -10.79 -0.73 -9.73
N PRO A 34 -10.00 -1.34 -8.82
CA PRO A 34 -9.71 -0.76 -7.51
C PRO A 34 -8.60 0.31 -7.55
N HIS A 35 -8.44 1.02 -8.66
CA HIS A 35 -7.73 2.30 -8.69
C HIS A 35 -8.67 3.40 -8.27
N ARG A 36 -8.26 4.19 -7.29
CA ARG A 36 -9.13 5.15 -6.64
C ARG A 36 -8.61 6.57 -6.76
N SER A 37 -9.53 7.51 -6.68
CA SER A 37 -9.24 8.94 -6.54
C SER A 37 -9.60 9.40 -5.14
N LEU A 38 -8.86 10.38 -4.62
CA LEU A 38 -9.23 11.11 -3.41
C LEU A 38 -9.95 12.39 -3.80
N VAL A 39 -11.13 12.60 -3.23
CA VAL A 39 -12.01 13.71 -3.56
C VAL A 39 -12.39 14.44 -2.28
N ARG A 40 -12.54 15.76 -2.38
CA ARG A 40 -13.15 16.58 -1.32
C ARG A 40 -14.43 17.24 -1.79
N VAL A 41 -15.29 17.52 -0.83
CA VAL A 41 -16.45 18.39 -0.96
C VAL A 41 -16.29 19.52 0.04
N ASP A 42 -16.27 20.75 -0.45
CA ASP A 42 -16.48 21.92 0.41
C ASP A 42 -17.89 21.84 1.00
N TRP A 43 -17.97 21.69 2.33
CA TRP A 43 -19.25 21.43 2.97
C TRP A 43 -20.19 22.64 2.91
N LYS A 44 -19.66 23.85 2.76
CA LYS A 44 -20.44 25.07 2.66
C LYS A 44 -20.90 25.33 1.23
N THR A 45 -19.99 25.28 0.28
CA THR A 45 -20.30 25.59 -1.13
C THR A 45 -20.83 24.38 -1.91
N LYS A 46 -20.69 23.18 -1.35
CA LYS A 46 -21.00 21.89 -1.99
C LYS A 46 -20.19 21.64 -3.27
N LYS A 47 -19.11 22.38 -3.48
CA LYS A 47 -18.20 22.17 -4.60
C LYS A 47 -17.40 20.88 -4.38
N ILE A 48 -17.46 20.00 -5.37
CA ILE A 48 -16.70 18.74 -5.41
C ILE A 48 -15.41 18.97 -6.19
N GLU A 49 -14.30 18.42 -5.70
CA GLU A 49 -13.00 18.56 -6.32
C GLU A 49 -12.13 17.33 -6.09
N THR A 50 -11.53 16.81 -7.16
CA THR A 50 -10.51 15.76 -7.08
C THR A 50 -9.20 16.34 -6.54
N LEU A 51 -8.69 15.71 -5.48
CA LEU A 51 -7.40 16.01 -4.85
C LEU A 51 -6.29 15.16 -5.46
N VAL A 52 -6.53 13.85 -5.58
CA VAL A 52 -5.59 12.89 -6.19
C VAL A 52 -6.37 12.08 -7.22
N GLY A 53 -5.90 12.11 -8.46
CA GLY A 53 -6.48 11.34 -9.56
C GLY A 53 -5.80 9.99 -9.76
N LEU A 54 -6.22 9.27 -10.79
CA LEU A 54 -5.63 8.01 -11.20
C LEU A 54 -4.22 8.22 -11.78
N VAL A 55 -3.35 7.23 -11.58
CA VAL A 55 -1.99 7.19 -12.15
C VAL A 55 -1.91 6.10 -13.22
N ASP A 56 -1.82 6.46 -14.50
CA ASP A 56 -1.81 5.46 -15.56
C ASP A 56 -0.53 4.61 -15.54
N LYS A 57 0.63 5.27 -15.65
CA LYS A 57 1.96 4.66 -15.56
C LYS A 57 2.82 5.42 -14.55
N PRO A 58 3.13 4.83 -13.38
CA PRO A 58 4.02 5.47 -12.43
C PRO A 58 5.45 5.54 -12.95
N THR A 59 6.21 6.51 -12.46
CA THR A 59 7.67 6.50 -12.61
C THR A 59 8.28 5.43 -11.69
N ASN A 60 9.51 4.98 -11.98
CA ASN A 60 10.12 3.85 -11.27
C ASN A 60 10.16 3.98 -9.75
N GLU A 61 10.31 5.20 -9.22
CA GLU A 61 10.34 5.51 -7.78
C GLU A 61 9.17 6.42 -7.37
N GLY A 62 8.18 6.59 -8.24
CA GLY A 62 7.07 7.51 -8.04
C GLY A 62 5.91 6.91 -7.28
N PHE A 63 5.03 7.81 -6.83
CA PHE A 63 3.69 7.47 -6.37
C PHE A 63 2.91 6.70 -7.43
N THR A 64 2.32 5.57 -7.04
CA THR A 64 1.69 4.60 -7.95
C THR A 64 0.19 4.75 -8.06
N GLY A 65 -0.42 5.62 -7.26
CA GLY A 65 -1.88 5.77 -7.17
C GLY A 65 -2.41 5.43 -5.79
N VAL A 66 -3.74 5.52 -5.64
CA VAL A 66 -4.46 5.18 -4.42
C VAL A 66 -5.22 3.88 -4.64
N TYR A 67 -5.00 2.90 -3.75
CA TYR A 67 -5.58 1.56 -3.83
C TYR A 67 -6.34 1.17 -2.55
N THR A 68 -6.22 1.93 -1.46
CA THR A 68 -6.97 1.70 -0.22
C THR A 68 -8.44 2.08 -0.36
N CYS A 69 -9.34 1.38 0.33
CA CYS A 69 -10.77 1.74 0.46
C CYS A 69 -11.10 2.21 1.88
N SER A 70 -10.11 2.22 2.77
CA SER A 70 -10.29 2.56 4.16
C SER A 70 -9.30 3.64 4.56
N LEU A 71 -9.80 4.62 5.29
CA LEU A 71 -8.98 5.66 5.91
C LEU A 71 -9.01 5.46 7.42
N PRO A 72 -7.94 5.76 8.16
CA PRO A 72 -7.97 5.75 9.62
C PRO A 72 -9.10 6.63 10.14
N ASP A 73 -9.75 6.28 11.24
CA ASP A 73 -10.88 7.06 11.79
C ASP A 73 -10.46 8.49 12.13
N ARG A 74 -9.29 8.66 12.76
CA ARG A 74 -8.59 9.95 12.80
C ARG A 74 -7.35 9.85 11.92
N CYS A 75 -7.37 10.62 10.85
CA CYS A 75 -6.32 10.67 9.83
C CYS A 75 -5.77 12.09 9.63
N TRP A 76 -6.18 13.05 10.45
CA TRP A 76 -5.85 14.47 10.28
C TRP A 76 -4.74 14.87 11.24
N GLY A 77 -3.67 15.45 10.69
CA GLY A 77 -2.69 16.23 11.44
C GLY A 77 -2.88 17.73 11.20
N ASP A 78 -1.83 18.50 11.44
CA ASP A 78 -1.86 19.95 11.31
C ASP A 78 -2.01 20.43 9.85
N ASN A 79 -2.53 21.65 9.68
CA ASN A 79 -2.64 22.34 8.39
C ASN A 79 -3.39 21.55 7.30
N ASP A 80 -4.44 20.83 7.70
CA ASP A 80 -5.25 19.96 6.84
C ASP A 80 -4.44 18.88 6.09
N LYS A 81 -3.35 18.41 6.72
CA LYS A 81 -2.60 17.26 6.22
C LYS A 81 -3.27 15.97 6.67
N MET A 82 -3.54 15.10 5.72
CA MET A 82 -4.13 13.80 5.94
C MET A 82 -3.08 12.71 5.84
N TYR A 83 -3.11 11.75 6.77
CA TYR A 83 -2.19 10.62 6.86
C TYR A 83 -2.96 9.31 6.77
N PHE A 84 -2.55 8.46 5.85
CA PHE A 84 -3.14 7.14 5.66
C PHE A 84 -2.06 6.19 5.16
N HIS A 85 -2.40 4.92 4.94
CA HIS A 85 -1.48 3.96 4.36
C HIS A 85 -2.05 3.44 3.04
N ASP A 86 -1.18 3.20 2.07
CA ASP A 86 -1.58 2.70 0.77
C ASP A 86 -0.52 1.74 0.20
N CYS A 87 -0.94 0.87 -0.71
CA CYS A 87 -0.05 -0.06 -1.37
C CYS A 87 0.77 0.68 -2.42
N GLN A 88 2.10 0.60 -2.33
CA GLN A 88 3.02 1.13 -3.33
C GLN A 88 3.93 -0.03 -3.75
N LYS A 89 3.55 -0.67 -4.86
CA LYS A 89 4.11 -1.97 -5.31
C LYS A 89 4.05 -3.04 -4.21
N LEU A 90 5.19 -3.63 -3.82
CA LEU A 90 5.31 -4.63 -2.75
C LEU A 90 5.23 -4.07 -1.33
N TYR A 91 5.16 -2.75 -1.14
CA TYR A 91 5.16 -2.13 0.17
C TYR A 91 3.80 -1.55 0.51
N LYS A 92 3.54 -1.35 1.80
CA LYS A 92 2.54 -0.35 2.21
C LYS A 92 3.26 0.79 2.88
N GLU A 93 3.03 1.98 2.37
CA GLU A 93 3.72 3.19 2.79
C GLU A 93 2.74 4.11 3.50
N ILE A 94 3.24 4.96 4.40
CA ILE A 94 2.45 6.06 4.95
C ILE A 94 2.44 7.19 3.93
N MET A 95 1.23 7.57 3.53
CA MET A 95 0.97 8.66 2.60
C MET A 95 0.55 9.90 3.36
N ARG A 96 1.11 11.04 2.98
CA ARG A 96 0.71 12.38 3.43
C ARG A 96 0.09 13.14 2.27
N LEU A 97 -1.17 13.53 2.41
CA LEU A 97 -1.90 14.38 1.49
C LEU A 97 -2.14 15.76 2.12
N ASP A 98 -1.63 16.82 1.50
CA ASP A 98 -2.03 18.19 1.79
C ASP A 98 -3.23 18.53 0.91
N VAL A 99 -4.40 18.73 1.52
CA VAL A 99 -5.65 18.96 0.78
C VAL A 99 -5.73 20.37 0.18
N ASN A 100 -4.94 21.31 0.69
CA ASN A 100 -4.91 22.69 0.24
C ASN A 100 -4.05 22.82 -1.03
N THR A 101 -2.87 22.20 -1.02
CA THR A 101 -1.96 22.17 -2.18
C THR A 101 -2.23 21.02 -3.14
N LYS A 102 -3.02 20.03 -2.73
CA LYS A 102 -3.26 18.76 -3.43
C LYS A 102 -2.00 17.92 -3.61
N SER A 103 -0.96 18.18 -2.82
CA SER A 103 0.28 17.42 -2.89
C SER A 103 0.16 16.13 -2.09
N ILE A 104 0.54 15.02 -2.71
CA ILE A 104 0.64 13.71 -2.06
C ILE A 104 2.09 13.25 -2.07
N SER A 105 2.55 12.72 -0.94
CA SER A 105 3.92 12.21 -0.77
C SER A 105 3.91 10.94 0.07
N CYS A 106 4.78 10.00 -0.29
CA CYS A 106 5.15 8.91 0.59
C CYS A 106 6.11 9.47 1.64
N ILE A 107 5.82 9.26 2.93
CA ILE A 107 6.65 9.77 4.04
C ILE A 107 7.41 8.67 4.76
N THR A 108 7.42 7.45 4.23
CA THR A 108 8.21 6.31 4.74
C THR A 108 9.16 5.75 3.67
N SER A 109 9.35 6.47 2.55
CA SER A 109 10.18 6.02 1.43
C SER A 109 11.64 5.74 1.82
N ASP A 110 12.16 6.49 2.79
CA ASP A 110 13.56 6.44 3.24
C ASP A 110 13.74 5.67 4.57
N THR A 111 12.72 4.91 4.95
CA THR A 111 12.71 4.06 6.15
C THR A 111 12.89 2.58 5.80
N GLU A 112 13.00 1.72 6.81
CA GLU A 112 13.05 0.28 6.63
C GLU A 112 11.88 -0.21 5.75
N LYS A 113 12.21 -1.00 4.71
CA LYS A 113 11.22 -1.47 3.74
C LYS A 113 10.30 -2.52 4.34
N GLY A 114 9.00 -2.41 4.07
CA GLY A 114 8.00 -3.33 4.60
C GLY A 114 6.58 -2.80 4.46
N VAL A 115 5.76 -3.07 5.47
CA VAL A 115 4.35 -2.72 5.50
C VAL A 115 4.06 -1.84 6.71
N TYR A 116 3.83 -0.57 6.43
CA TYR A 116 3.28 0.39 7.39
C TYR A 116 1.76 0.40 7.33
N ALA A 117 1.12 0.57 8.48
CA ALA A 117 -0.28 0.93 8.56
C ALA A 117 -0.52 1.97 9.64
N VAL A 118 -1.25 3.02 9.28
CA VAL A 118 -1.71 4.06 10.21
C VAL A 118 -2.98 3.55 10.90
N PHE A 119 -2.99 3.55 12.23
CA PHE A 119 -4.17 3.27 13.02
C PHE A 119 -4.87 4.55 13.45
N ASP A 120 -4.11 5.57 13.83
CA ASP A 120 -4.67 6.76 14.43
C ASP A 120 -3.72 7.96 14.32
N VAL A 121 -4.29 9.17 14.26
CA VAL A 121 -3.56 10.43 14.29
C VAL A 121 -4.22 11.35 15.30
N PHE A 122 -3.45 11.81 16.28
CA PHE A 122 -3.96 12.66 17.34
C PHE A 122 -2.87 13.53 17.94
N ASP A 123 -3.15 14.83 18.07
CA ASP A 123 -2.29 15.79 18.79
C ASP A 123 -0.83 15.76 18.32
N GLY A 124 -0.63 15.83 17.00
CA GLY A 124 0.71 15.78 16.40
C GLY A 124 1.39 14.41 16.44
N LEU A 125 0.74 13.37 16.95
CA LEU A 125 1.26 12.01 17.01
C LEU A 125 0.55 11.08 16.03
N LEU A 126 1.31 10.13 15.48
CA LEU A 126 0.83 9.03 14.65
C LEU A 126 1.03 7.72 15.40
N LEU A 127 -0.05 6.96 15.58
CA LEU A 127 -0.02 5.58 16.04
C LEU A 127 -0.13 4.66 14.81
N GLY A 128 0.80 3.73 14.69
CA GLY A 128 0.82 2.82 13.56
C GLY A 128 1.45 1.48 13.90
N ARG A 129 1.51 0.63 12.87
CA ARG A 129 2.28 -0.60 12.88
C ARG A 129 3.27 -0.66 11.74
N TYR A 130 4.33 -1.44 11.95
CA TYR A 130 5.31 -1.83 10.96
C TYR A 130 5.54 -3.34 11.02
N ALA A 131 5.78 -3.96 9.87
CA ALA A 131 6.19 -5.34 9.76
C ALA A 131 6.93 -5.57 8.44
N ASN A 132 7.76 -6.60 8.38
CA ASN A 132 8.34 -7.10 7.15
C ASN A 132 8.42 -8.65 7.19
N PRO A 133 8.78 -9.35 6.10
CA PRO A 133 8.74 -10.81 6.08
C PRO A 133 9.58 -11.49 7.17
N ALA A 134 10.65 -10.85 7.66
CA ALA A 134 11.49 -11.36 8.74
C ALA A 134 11.08 -10.84 10.13
N GLN A 135 10.39 -9.70 10.19
CA GLN A 135 10.03 -9.01 11.43
C GLN A 135 8.52 -9.00 11.64
N PRO A 136 8.00 -9.75 12.64
CA PRO A 136 6.61 -9.69 13.02
C PRO A 136 6.20 -8.27 13.42
N MET A 137 4.88 -8.08 13.52
CA MET A 137 4.30 -6.77 13.78
C MET A 137 4.89 -6.07 15.02
N LYS A 138 5.30 -4.82 14.79
CA LYS A 138 5.60 -3.80 15.78
C LYS A 138 4.52 -2.74 15.76
N ILE A 139 4.17 -2.22 16.92
CA ILE A 139 3.33 -1.03 17.09
C ILE A 139 4.26 0.11 17.51
N PHE A 140 4.11 1.27 16.90
CA PHE A 140 4.93 2.44 17.18
C PHE A 140 4.08 3.69 17.34
N ILE A 141 4.65 4.68 18.02
CA ILE A 141 4.20 6.07 18.01
C ILE A 141 5.31 6.92 17.40
N ALA A 142 4.96 7.91 16.59
CA ALA A 142 5.89 8.90 16.05
C ALA A 142 5.29 10.30 16.04
N GLU A 143 6.11 11.33 16.22
CA GLU A 143 5.70 12.72 16.00
C GLU A 143 5.57 12.99 14.49
N LEU A 144 4.50 13.66 14.08
CA LEU A 144 4.27 13.97 12.68
C LEU A 144 5.39 14.88 12.14
N PRO A 145 5.95 14.59 10.95
CA PRO A 145 7.01 15.43 10.37
C PRO A 145 6.50 16.85 10.13
N SER A 146 7.20 17.83 10.71
CA SER A 146 6.81 19.25 10.65
C SER A 146 7.11 19.88 9.28
N SER A 147 8.14 19.38 8.58
CA SER A 147 8.58 19.81 7.25
C SER A 147 7.93 18.99 6.13
N ASN A 148 8.32 19.26 4.88
CA ASN A 148 8.01 18.36 3.77
C ASN A 148 8.82 17.05 3.81
N ASP A 149 9.67 16.86 4.81
CA ASP A 149 10.46 15.64 4.94
C ASP A 149 9.56 14.45 5.33
N GLY A 150 10.07 13.25 5.08
CA GLY A 150 9.51 12.00 5.56
C GLY A 150 10.04 11.61 6.94
N PHE A 151 9.52 10.52 7.47
CA PHE A 151 10.07 9.84 8.65
C PHE A 151 11.45 9.26 8.37
N LYS A 152 12.22 9.12 9.44
CA LYS A 152 13.43 8.32 9.56
C LYS A 152 13.16 7.18 10.54
N ASP A 153 13.94 6.10 10.45
CA ASP A 153 13.79 4.96 11.37
C ASP A 153 13.90 5.35 12.85
N THR A 154 14.69 6.39 13.15
CA THR A 154 14.86 6.92 14.51
C THR A 154 13.65 7.65 15.07
N ASP A 155 12.68 8.00 14.23
CA ASP A 155 11.49 8.76 14.63
C ASP A 155 10.42 7.84 15.25
N PHE A 156 10.53 6.52 15.03
CA PHE A 156 9.57 5.55 15.52
C PHE A 156 9.89 5.09 16.94
N CYS A 157 9.04 5.46 17.90
CA CYS A 157 9.07 4.91 19.25
C CYS A 157 8.25 3.61 19.29
N GLU A 158 8.94 2.47 19.32
CA GLU A 158 8.31 1.15 19.46
C GLU A 158 7.63 1.02 20.83
N ILE A 159 6.32 0.75 20.83
CA ILE A 159 5.53 0.58 22.07
C ILE A 159 5.15 -0.87 22.35
N ALA A 160 5.11 -1.71 21.32
CA ALA A 160 4.85 -3.14 21.44
C ALA A 160 5.46 -3.88 20.25
N THR A 161 5.98 -5.08 20.50
CA THR A 161 6.56 -5.93 19.46
C THR A 161 6.18 -7.39 19.69
N THR A 162 5.97 -8.10 18.59
CA THR A 162 5.82 -9.55 18.61
C THR A 162 7.14 -10.18 18.16
N THR A 163 7.62 -11.17 18.91
CA THR A 163 8.83 -11.91 18.55
C THR A 163 8.50 -13.35 18.19
N VAL A 164 9.10 -13.87 17.12
CA VAL A 164 8.99 -15.28 16.72
C VAL A 164 10.40 -15.81 16.49
N SER A 165 10.71 -17.01 17.01
CA SER A 165 12.08 -17.57 16.99
C SER A 165 12.64 -17.80 15.58
N ILE A 166 11.78 -17.94 14.57
CA ILE A 166 12.22 -18.20 13.18
C ILE A 166 12.65 -16.91 12.46
N SER A 167 12.35 -15.72 13.00
CA SER A 167 12.64 -14.42 12.37
C SER A 167 14.10 -14.26 11.97
N ASP A 168 15.04 -14.68 12.83
CA ASP A 168 16.47 -14.60 12.56
C ASP A 168 16.90 -15.49 11.39
N ASN A 169 16.12 -16.52 11.06
CA ASN A 169 16.38 -17.39 9.92
C ASN A 169 15.65 -16.94 8.64
N ILE A 170 14.88 -15.86 8.64
CA ILE A 170 14.19 -15.40 7.43
C ILE A 170 15.06 -14.38 6.69
N LYS A 171 15.38 -14.66 5.42
CA LYS A 171 15.86 -13.71 4.41
C LYS A 171 14.71 -13.39 3.46
N TRP A 172 14.64 -12.15 2.99
CA TRP A 172 13.75 -11.79 1.91
C TRP A 172 14.41 -10.78 0.97
N GLU A 173 13.96 -10.75 -0.28
CA GLU A 173 14.37 -9.80 -1.30
C GLU A 173 13.27 -9.56 -2.33
N VAL A 174 13.34 -8.42 -3.02
CA VAL A 174 12.44 -8.09 -4.12
C VAL A 174 13.11 -8.47 -5.42
N LEU A 175 12.40 -9.26 -6.23
CA LEU A 175 12.81 -9.62 -7.58
C LEU A 175 12.09 -8.70 -8.56
N SER A 176 12.83 -7.97 -9.39
CA SER A 176 12.27 -7.22 -10.51
C SER A 176 12.20 -8.13 -11.74
N LEU A 177 11.02 -8.25 -12.32
CA LEU A 177 10.69 -9.16 -13.41
C LEU A 177 10.14 -8.35 -14.59
N THR A 178 10.49 -8.78 -15.80
CA THR A 178 9.90 -8.26 -17.04
C THR A 178 9.81 -9.41 -18.01
N ARG A 179 8.66 -9.60 -18.65
CA ARG A 179 8.57 -10.51 -19.81
C ARG A 179 8.04 -9.76 -21.01
N GLU A 180 8.69 -9.97 -22.15
CA GLU A 180 8.29 -9.35 -23.42
C GLU A 180 6.97 -9.95 -23.94
N ASP A 181 6.69 -11.21 -23.61
CA ASP A 181 5.46 -11.94 -23.98
C ASP A 181 4.28 -11.63 -23.04
N SER A 182 4.51 -10.99 -21.88
CA SER A 182 3.49 -10.63 -20.89
C SER A 182 3.19 -9.13 -20.82
N GLY A 183 3.13 -8.49 -21.99
CA GLY A 183 2.77 -7.08 -22.12
C GLY A 183 3.90 -6.09 -21.82
N GLY A 184 5.09 -6.58 -21.44
CA GLY A 184 6.31 -5.77 -21.32
C GLY A 184 6.34 -4.82 -20.12
N TYR A 185 5.36 -4.90 -19.22
CA TYR A 185 5.37 -4.12 -17.98
C TYR A 185 6.35 -4.74 -16.97
N PRO A 186 7.24 -3.95 -16.36
CA PRO A 186 8.02 -4.45 -15.23
C PRO A 186 7.08 -4.69 -14.04
N TYR A 187 7.25 -5.83 -13.40
CA TYR A 187 6.53 -6.21 -12.18
C TYR A 187 7.51 -6.78 -11.15
N GLU A 188 7.02 -7.05 -9.95
CA GLU A 188 7.88 -7.47 -8.85
C GLU A 188 7.33 -8.74 -8.19
N ALA A 189 8.25 -9.53 -7.65
CA ALA A 189 7.92 -10.66 -6.79
C ALA A 189 8.68 -10.54 -5.46
N LEU A 190 8.02 -10.92 -4.37
CA LEU A 190 8.65 -11.03 -3.06
C LEU A 190 9.20 -12.46 -2.90
N PHE A 191 10.52 -12.59 -2.79
CA PHE A 191 11.16 -13.86 -2.49
C PHE A 191 11.53 -13.92 -1.00
N VAL A 192 11.11 -14.98 -0.32
CA VAL A 192 11.40 -15.25 1.09
C VAL A 192 12.04 -16.62 1.21
N SER A 193 13.16 -16.73 1.90
CA SER A 193 13.95 -17.96 2.01
C SER A 193 14.58 -18.11 3.40
N PRO A 194 14.95 -19.34 3.81
CA PRO A 194 15.78 -19.51 5.00
C PRO A 194 17.18 -18.92 4.78
N ARG A 195 17.76 -18.27 5.81
CA ARG A 195 19.13 -17.74 5.77
C ARG A 195 20.17 -18.85 5.77
N VAL A 196 19.95 -19.84 6.62
CA VAL A 196 20.85 -20.98 6.78
C VAL A 196 20.21 -22.18 6.08
N VAL A 197 20.87 -22.64 5.03
CA VAL A 197 20.41 -23.79 4.22
C VAL A 197 21.56 -24.74 3.98
N GLU A 198 21.33 -26.05 4.17
CA GLU A 198 22.31 -27.10 3.87
C GLU A 198 22.27 -27.52 2.39
N SER A 199 21.11 -27.34 1.74
CA SER A 199 20.87 -27.63 0.32
C SER A 199 19.85 -26.66 -0.26
N LEU A 200 19.71 -26.62 -1.59
CA LEU A 200 18.73 -25.76 -2.27
C LEU A 200 17.31 -26.04 -1.74
N PRO A 201 16.61 -25.05 -1.14
CA PRO A 201 15.26 -25.26 -0.62
C PRO A 201 14.26 -25.57 -1.75
N PRO A 202 13.27 -26.47 -1.54
CA PRO A 202 12.11 -26.54 -2.41
C PRO A 202 11.39 -25.18 -2.45
N LEU A 203 10.93 -24.78 -3.63
CA LEU A 203 10.27 -23.50 -3.86
C LEU A 203 8.75 -23.66 -3.92
N ILE A 204 8.04 -22.83 -3.16
CA ILE A 204 6.60 -22.59 -3.29
C ILE A 204 6.40 -21.31 -4.09
N VAL A 205 5.70 -21.41 -5.22
CA VAL A 205 5.26 -20.25 -6.00
C VAL A 205 3.82 -19.94 -5.60
N SER A 206 3.58 -18.75 -5.06
CA SER A 206 2.28 -18.33 -4.56
C SER A 206 1.75 -17.14 -5.37
N SER A 207 0.58 -17.30 -5.97
CA SER A 207 -0.21 -16.20 -6.52
C SER A 207 -1.26 -15.74 -5.50
N HIS A 208 -1.47 -14.43 -5.39
CA HIS A 208 -2.55 -13.89 -4.56
C HIS A 208 -3.90 -13.96 -5.27
N GLY A 209 -4.98 -13.90 -4.50
CA GLY A 209 -6.35 -13.78 -5.03
C GLY A 209 -6.69 -12.35 -5.48
N GLY A 210 -7.97 -12.09 -5.78
CA GLY A 210 -8.44 -10.78 -6.23
C GLY A 210 -9.18 -10.89 -7.56
N PRO A 211 -8.54 -10.68 -8.72
CA PRO A 211 -7.09 -10.60 -8.98
C PRO A 211 -6.45 -9.22 -8.78
N HIS A 212 -7.27 -8.19 -8.57
CA HIS A 212 -6.79 -6.82 -8.31
C HIS A 212 -6.47 -6.62 -6.83
N MET A 213 -5.43 -7.30 -6.38
CA MET A 213 -4.79 -7.14 -5.07
C MET A 213 -3.27 -7.20 -5.27
N SER A 214 -2.50 -7.24 -4.19
CA SER A 214 -1.07 -7.50 -4.26
C SER A 214 -0.63 -8.29 -3.04
N SER A 215 0.36 -9.14 -3.24
CA SER A 215 1.22 -9.60 -2.14
C SER A 215 2.12 -8.43 -1.74
N VAL A 216 2.27 -8.22 -0.44
CA VAL A 216 3.13 -7.17 0.11
C VAL A 216 4.18 -7.79 1.02
N ALA A 217 5.27 -7.07 1.26
CA ALA A 217 6.37 -7.44 2.15
C ALA A 217 5.94 -7.32 3.63
N ASP A 218 4.93 -8.08 4.02
CA ASP A 218 4.44 -8.21 5.40
C ASP A 218 4.93 -9.50 6.04
N PHE A 219 4.88 -9.55 7.37
CA PHE A 219 5.05 -10.81 8.08
C PHE A 219 3.76 -11.64 8.01
N THR A 220 3.86 -12.90 7.60
CA THR A 220 2.76 -13.86 7.76
C THR A 220 3.25 -15.11 8.46
N VAL A 221 2.42 -15.64 9.38
CA VAL A 221 2.72 -16.88 10.09
C VAL A 221 2.89 -18.04 9.11
N TRP A 222 2.12 -18.07 8.01
CA TRP A 222 2.21 -19.12 7.00
C TRP A 222 3.57 -19.11 6.28
N THR A 223 4.04 -17.95 5.85
CA THR A 223 5.38 -17.82 5.27
C THR A 223 6.44 -18.30 6.26
N ALA A 224 6.35 -17.83 7.52
CA ALA A 224 7.29 -18.21 8.58
C ALA A 224 7.28 -19.73 8.84
N CYS A 225 6.12 -20.38 8.80
CA CYS A 225 5.98 -21.84 8.90
C CYS A 225 6.66 -22.55 7.71
N PHE A 226 6.47 -22.10 6.47
CA PHE A 226 7.13 -22.69 5.31
C PHE A 226 8.65 -22.55 5.39
N ILE A 227 9.16 -21.39 5.80
CA ILE A 227 10.61 -21.19 6.03
C ILE A 227 11.10 -22.14 7.13
N GLY A 228 10.36 -22.29 8.23
CA GLY A 228 10.69 -23.23 9.31
C GLY A 228 10.68 -24.71 8.90
N LEU A 229 9.94 -25.06 7.85
CA LEU A 229 9.92 -26.39 7.24
C LEU A 229 10.99 -26.56 6.15
N GLY A 230 11.83 -25.55 5.91
CA GLY A 230 12.91 -25.59 4.94
C GLY A 230 12.48 -25.28 3.50
N TYR A 231 11.32 -24.67 3.29
CA TYR A 231 10.89 -24.17 1.98
C TYR A 231 11.31 -22.72 1.77
N SER A 232 11.49 -22.34 0.51
CA SER A 232 11.45 -20.94 0.08
C SER A 232 10.07 -20.64 -0.52
N VAL A 233 9.65 -19.38 -0.46
CA VAL A 233 8.37 -18.93 -1.01
C VAL A 233 8.60 -17.71 -1.90
N VAL A 234 8.02 -17.69 -3.08
CA VAL A 234 7.95 -16.51 -3.94
C VAL A 234 6.49 -16.08 -4.13
N PHE A 235 6.22 -14.79 -3.91
CA PHE A 235 4.91 -14.19 -4.12
C PHE A 235 4.97 -13.27 -5.33
N VAL A 236 4.25 -13.61 -6.39
CA VAL A 236 4.30 -12.88 -7.66
C VAL A 236 3.13 -11.91 -7.74
N ASN A 237 3.42 -10.62 -7.92
CA ASN A 237 2.41 -9.61 -8.27
C ASN A 237 2.31 -9.54 -9.79
N TYR A 238 1.51 -10.44 -10.35
CA TYR A 238 1.28 -10.57 -11.78
C TYR A 238 0.53 -9.35 -12.36
N ASN A 239 0.56 -9.18 -13.68
CA ASN A 239 -0.23 -8.18 -14.40
C ASN A 239 -1.69 -8.18 -13.93
N GLY A 240 -2.22 -7.01 -13.56
CA GLY A 240 -3.52 -6.91 -12.90
C GLY A 240 -3.44 -6.54 -11.42
N SER A 241 -2.28 -6.74 -10.77
CA SER A 241 -2.09 -6.43 -9.35
C SER A 241 -2.19 -4.94 -9.03
N THR A 242 -2.60 -4.62 -7.79
CA THR A 242 -2.61 -3.24 -7.29
C THR A 242 -1.20 -2.75 -6.94
N GLY A 243 -0.99 -1.43 -6.97
CA GLY A 243 0.30 -0.80 -6.62
C GLY A 243 1.23 -0.51 -7.80
N TYR A 244 0.79 -0.71 -9.05
CA TYR A 244 1.64 -0.60 -10.26
C TYR A 244 1.08 0.35 -11.34
N GLY A 245 -0.01 1.06 -11.07
CA GLY A 245 -0.68 1.97 -11.99
C GLY A 245 -1.92 1.36 -12.66
N GLN A 246 -2.72 2.22 -13.29
CA GLN A 246 -3.96 1.85 -13.96
C GLN A 246 -3.70 0.94 -15.17
N ASP A 247 -2.66 1.21 -15.95
CA ASP A 247 -2.37 0.44 -17.16
C ASP A 247 -1.94 -0.99 -16.82
N PHE A 248 -1.20 -1.16 -15.72
CA PHE A 248 -0.83 -2.48 -15.20
C PHE A 248 -2.05 -3.26 -14.69
N MET A 249 -3.00 -2.61 -14.04
CA MET A 249 -4.24 -3.29 -13.63
C MET A 249 -5.12 -3.66 -14.82
N LYS A 250 -5.21 -2.77 -15.82
CA LYS A 250 -6.00 -2.98 -17.04
C LYS A 250 -5.43 -4.05 -17.96
N SER A 251 -4.12 -4.33 -17.92
CA SER A 251 -3.49 -5.32 -18.80
C SER A 251 -4.08 -6.72 -18.62
N LEU A 252 -4.59 -7.05 -17.44
CA LEU A 252 -5.22 -8.34 -17.17
C LEU A 252 -6.64 -8.44 -17.76
N LEU A 253 -7.33 -7.33 -18.01
CA LEU A 253 -8.69 -7.34 -18.53
C LEU A 253 -8.71 -7.99 -19.93
N GLY A 254 -9.51 -9.04 -20.09
CA GLY A 254 -9.56 -9.84 -21.32
C GLY A 254 -8.43 -10.86 -21.46
N ASN A 255 -7.47 -10.92 -20.53
CA ASN A 255 -6.30 -11.82 -20.58
C ASN A 255 -6.19 -12.77 -19.37
N VAL A 256 -7.21 -12.82 -18.50
CA VAL A 256 -7.27 -13.72 -17.34
C VAL A 256 -7.11 -15.18 -17.75
N GLY A 257 -6.27 -15.93 -17.02
CA GLY A 257 -5.92 -17.31 -17.30
C GLY A 257 -4.81 -17.48 -18.34
N THR A 258 -4.31 -16.38 -18.92
CA THR A 258 -3.17 -16.38 -19.84
C THR A 258 -2.05 -15.54 -19.27
N LEU A 259 -2.30 -14.24 -19.07
CA LEU A 259 -1.25 -13.28 -18.73
C LEU A 259 -0.75 -13.46 -17.29
N ASP A 260 -1.68 -13.56 -16.35
CA ASP A 260 -1.43 -13.87 -14.95
C ASP A 260 -0.78 -15.24 -14.75
N VAL A 261 -1.18 -16.25 -15.54
CA VAL A 261 -0.55 -17.58 -15.51
C VAL A 261 0.88 -17.53 -16.02
N ASN A 262 1.12 -16.83 -17.13
CA ASN A 262 2.46 -16.68 -17.71
C ASN A 262 3.40 -15.89 -16.81
N ASP A 263 2.92 -14.89 -16.08
CA ASP A 263 3.76 -14.14 -15.12
C ASP A 263 4.24 -15.01 -13.94
N VAL A 264 3.50 -16.08 -13.62
CA VAL A 264 3.77 -16.94 -12.48
C VAL A 264 4.63 -18.18 -12.85
N GLN A 265 4.63 -18.59 -14.13
CA GLN A 265 5.36 -19.76 -14.65
C GLN A 265 6.80 -19.44 -15.08
#